data_AF-A0A1R0X3N8-F1
#
_entry.id   AF-A0A1R0X3N8-F1
#
_cell.length_a   1.000
_cell.length_b   1.000
_cell.length_c   1.000
_cell.angle_alpha   90.00
_cell.angle_beta   90.00
_cell.angle_gamma   90.00
#
_symmetry.space_group_name_H-M   'P 1'
#
loop_
_entity.id
_entity.type
_entity.pdbx_description
1 polymer ?
#
loop_
_entity_poly.entity_id
_entity_poly.type
_entity_poly.pdbx_seq_one_letter_code
_entity_poly.pdbx_strand_id
1 'polypeptide(L)'
;MLKIGEAGLFYMVANNPNHQTDLGTKLTIFHNPSQLRDKITDKSIKIADNINGNYTFQKADVIFKNAQEVNPPSSEEKKKMAEKLRKQAEESNKGYAMMSVEMTDQFSLLNVTYQNGEDKIGVMINNLSGKSDPTSYIDEKVEFKQEKVQVKGVEMLHTEFGPSQWHELKWVYESPDKKVKYAYTIQGDLNKVSKETLMKLAEGYLE
;
A
#
# COMPACT_ATOMS: atom_id res chain seq x y z
N MET A 1 16.91 -14.62 -3.01
CA MET A 1 15.92 -13.70 -2.40
C MET A 1 15.60 -12.59 -3.39
N LEU A 2 14.37 -12.06 -3.35
CA LEU A 2 13.94 -10.94 -4.20
C LEU A 2 14.66 -9.65 -3.84
N LYS A 3 15.03 -8.89 -4.87
CA LYS A 3 15.53 -7.52 -4.74
C LYS A 3 14.38 -6.53 -4.64
N ILE A 4 14.71 -5.28 -4.30
CA ILE A 4 13.77 -4.15 -4.27
C ILE A 4 13.07 -4.04 -5.63
N GLY A 5 11.74 -3.90 -5.61
CA GLY A 5 10.93 -3.79 -6.82
C GLY A 5 10.82 -5.09 -7.64
N GLU A 6 11.16 -6.26 -7.10
CA GLU A 6 10.93 -7.54 -7.78
C GLU A 6 9.73 -8.30 -7.15
N ALA A 7 9.05 -9.09 -7.98
CA ALA A 7 8.14 -10.13 -7.54
C ALA A 7 8.61 -11.51 -8.01
N GLY A 8 8.23 -12.53 -7.25
CA GLY A 8 8.54 -13.92 -7.56
C GLY A 8 7.47 -14.85 -7.05
N LEU A 9 7.23 -15.91 -7.82
CA LEU A 9 6.41 -17.04 -7.41
C LEU A 9 7.33 -18.11 -6.85
N PHE A 10 7.06 -18.54 -5.63
CA PHE A 10 7.87 -19.46 -4.85
C PHE A 10 7.17 -20.80 -4.71
N TYR A 11 7.97 -21.86 -4.74
CA TYR A 11 7.55 -23.17 -4.27
C TYR A 11 8.51 -23.60 -3.17
N MET A 12 7.96 -23.95 -2.00
CA MET A 12 8.70 -24.52 -0.89
C MET A 12 8.41 -26.03 -0.80
N VAL A 13 9.45 -26.86 -0.66
CA VAL A 13 9.29 -28.32 -0.54
C VAL A 13 8.78 -28.69 0.86
N ALA A 14 9.33 -28.06 1.89
CA ALA A 14 8.96 -28.34 3.27
C ALA A 14 7.52 -27.86 3.55
N ASN A 15 6.74 -28.69 4.25
CA ASN A 15 5.40 -28.37 4.74
C ASN A 15 4.39 -27.91 3.67
N ASN A 16 4.52 -28.41 2.43
CA ASN A 16 3.65 -28.05 1.32
C ASN A 16 2.90 -29.27 0.71
N PRO A 17 2.03 -29.94 1.49
CA PRO A 17 1.31 -31.13 1.03
C PRO A 17 0.32 -30.84 -0.12
N ASN A 18 -0.07 -29.58 -0.29
CA ASN A 18 -1.01 -29.15 -1.33
C ASN A 18 -0.33 -28.66 -2.61
N HIS A 19 1.01 -28.72 -2.67
CA HIS A 19 1.82 -28.27 -3.80
C HIS A 19 1.49 -26.83 -4.25
N GLN A 20 1.25 -25.95 -3.28
CA GLN A 20 0.91 -24.56 -3.51
C GLN A 20 2.14 -23.71 -3.77
N THR A 21 1.92 -22.57 -4.41
CA THR A 21 2.95 -21.56 -4.65
C THR A 21 2.57 -20.26 -3.97
N ASP A 22 3.57 -19.57 -3.43
CA ASP A 22 3.39 -18.27 -2.78
C ASP A 22 3.92 -17.16 -3.67
N LEU A 23 3.15 -16.08 -3.79
CA LEU A 23 3.57 -14.88 -4.52
C LEU A 23 4.19 -13.90 -3.54
N GLY A 24 5.47 -13.62 -3.68
CA GLY A 24 6.18 -12.60 -2.92
C GLY A 24 6.45 -11.36 -3.76
N THR A 25 6.27 -10.19 -3.18
CA THR A 25 6.57 -8.89 -3.79
C THR A 25 7.44 -8.07 -2.86
N LYS A 26 8.46 -7.39 -3.39
CA LYS A 26 9.24 -6.40 -2.67
C LYS A 26 8.84 -5.00 -3.09
N LEU A 27 8.67 -4.11 -2.11
CA LEU A 27 8.37 -2.71 -2.35
C LEU A 27 9.48 -2.02 -3.16
N THR A 28 9.13 -0.92 -3.81
CA THR A 28 10.04 0.03 -4.46
C THR A 28 10.10 1.31 -3.65
N ILE A 29 11.29 1.89 -3.48
CA ILE A 29 11.51 3.11 -2.71
C ILE A 29 11.82 4.26 -3.68
N PHE A 30 11.14 5.39 -3.50
CA PHE A 30 11.40 6.62 -4.24
C PHE A 30 11.80 7.73 -3.28
N HIS A 31 12.90 8.41 -3.57
CA HIS A 31 13.32 9.62 -2.88
C HIS A 31 13.01 10.91 -3.66
N ASN A 32 12.57 10.75 -4.92
CA ASN A 32 12.16 11.86 -5.77
C ASN A 32 10.67 11.69 -6.12
N PRO A 33 9.81 12.64 -5.72
CA PRO A 33 8.37 12.55 -6.00
C PRO A 33 8.05 12.63 -7.50
N SER A 34 8.86 13.31 -8.31
CA SER A 34 8.66 13.37 -9.77
C SER A 34 8.90 12.00 -10.40
N GLN A 35 9.95 11.27 -10.01
CA GLN A 35 10.19 9.91 -10.50
C GLN A 35 9.03 8.96 -10.15
N LEU A 36 8.45 9.13 -8.95
CA LEU A 36 7.28 8.36 -8.54
C LEU A 36 6.05 8.70 -9.38
N ARG A 37 5.76 9.99 -9.57
CA ARG A 37 4.65 10.45 -10.43
C ARG A 37 4.80 9.95 -11.85
N ASP A 38 6.01 9.96 -12.40
CA ASP A 38 6.29 9.45 -13.75
C ASP A 38 6.01 7.95 -13.84
N LYS A 39 6.41 7.20 -12.80
CA LYS A 39 6.30 5.74 -12.76
C LYS A 39 4.87 5.24 -12.56
N ILE A 40 4.03 5.89 -11.76
CA ILE A 40 2.66 5.41 -11.51
C ILE A 40 1.77 5.64 -12.73
N THR A 41 0.99 4.64 -13.12
CA THR A 41 0.02 4.72 -14.23
C THR A 41 -1.16 5.65 -13.94
N ASP A 42 -1.71 5.61 -12.73
CA ASP A 42 -2.84 6.45 -12.35
C ASP A 42 -2.39 7.87 -11.96
N LYS A 43 -2.64 8.82 -12.86
CA LYS A 43 -2.29 10.24 -12.69
C LYS A 43 -3.33 11.03 -11.86
N SER A 44 -4.44 10.41 -11.44
CA SER A 44 -5.42 11.05 -10.55
C SER A 44 -4.93 11.12 -9.11
N ILE A 45 -3.97 10.28 -8.74
CA ILE A 45 -3.36 10.28 -7.41
C ILE A 45 -2.43 11.48 -7.26
N LYS A 46 -2.74 12.32 -6.27
CA LYS A 46 -1.90 13.46 -5.91
C LYS A 46 -0.76 13.02 -5.01
N ILE A 47 0.46 13.34 -5.43
CA ILE A 47 1.69 13.15 -4.67
C ILE A 47 2.34 14.52 -4.69
N ALA A 48 2.28 15.29 -3.60
CA ALA A 48 2.83 16.63 -3.60
C ALA A 48 4.33 16.63 -3.27
N ASP A 49 5.07 17.65 -3.70
CA ASP A 49 6.43 17.88 -3.22
C ASP A 49 6.41 18.34 -1.75
N ASN A 50 5.32 19.01 -1.37
CA ASN A 50 5.09 19.56 -0.06
C ASN A 50 3.59 19.63 0.25
N ILE A 51 3.24 19.42 1.52
CA ILE A 51 1.86 19.50 2.01
C ILE A 51 1.78 20.55 3.13
N ASN A 52 0.72 21.37 3.11
CA ASN A 52 0.51 22.48 4.05
C ASN A 52 1.73 23.43 4.16
N GLY A 53 2.48 23.62 3.06
CA GLY A 53 3.62 24.55 2.94
C GLY A 53 4.91 24.14 3.68
N ASN A 54 4.82 23.37 4.76
CA ASN A 54 5.95 23.15 5.67
C ASN A 54 6.45 21.69 5.69
N TYR A 55 5.63 20.73 5.28
CA TYR A 55 6.01 19.31 5.24
C TYR A 55 6.50 18.93 3.85
N THR A 56 7.78 18.61 3.72
CA THR A 56 8.42 18.28 2.44
C THR A 56 8.47 16.77 2.22
N PHE A 57 8.30 16.33 0.98
CA PHE A 57 8.42 14.93 0.60
C PHE A 57 9.82 14.39 0.97
N GLN A 58 9.86 13.29 1.70
CA GLN A 58 11.11 12.65 2.11
C GLN A 58 11.35 11.34 1.34
N LYS A 59 10.31 10.49 1.30
CA LYS A 59 10.34 9.24 0.54
C LYS A 59 8.93 8.72 0.29
N ALA A 60 8.84 7.75 -0.62
CA ALA A 60 7.69 6.89 -0.76
C ALA A 60 8.11 5.43 -0.87
N ASP A 61 7.38 4.57 -0.15
CA ASP A 61 7.47 3.12 -0.25
C ASP A 61 6.23 2.61 -1.01
N VAL A 62 6.45 1.92 -2.13
CA VAL A 62 5.38 1.54 -3.06
C VAL A 62 5.36 0.04 -3.26
N ILE A 63 4.21 -0.59 -3.04
CA ILE A 63 3.95 -1.95 -3.50
C ILE A 63 3.24 -1.82 -4.84
N PHE A 64 3.94 -2.18 -5.91
CA PHE A 64 3.36 -2.31 -7.23
C PHE A 64 2.65 -3.66 -7.36
N LYS A 65 1.54 -3.68 -8.10
CA LYS A 65 0.89 -4.90 -8.53
C LYS A 65 1.81 -5.62 -9.52
N ASN A 66 1.89 -6.92 -9.41
CA ASN A 66 2.54 -7.73 -10.44
C ASN A 66 1.54 -8.20 -11.51
N ALA A 67 2.05 -8.72 -12.62
CA ALA A 67 1.24 -9.12 -13.77
C ALA A 67 0.16 -10.16 -13.42
N GLN A 68 0.41 -11.05 -12.45
CA GLN A 68 -0.59 -12.04 -12.02
C GLN A 68 -1.66 -11.47 -11.09
N GLU A 69 -1.45 -10.31 -10.48
CA GLU A 69 -2.50 -9.60 -9.72
C GLU A 69 -3.41 -8.80 -10.65
N VAL A 70 -2.85 -8.27 -11.74
CA VAL A 70 -3.61 -7.51 -12.76
C VAL A 70 -4.36 -8.46 -13.69
N ASN A 71 -3.68 -9.51 -14.15
CA ASN A 71 -4.22 -10.54 -15.04
C ASN A 71 -4.00 -11.93 -14.41
N PRO A 72 -4.90 -12.37 -13.51
CA PRO A 72 -4.72 -13.64 -12.82
C PRO A 72 -4.65 -14.82 -13.78
N PRO A 73 -3.66 -15.71 -13.63
CA PRO A 73 -3.58 -16.92 -14.43
C PRO A 73 -4.79 -17.82 -14.15
N SER A 74 -5.22 -18.54 -15.18
CA SER A 74 -6.24 -19.59 -15.04
C SER A 74 -5.79 -20.68 -14.09
N SER A 75 -6.74 -21.49 -13.61
CA SER A 75 -6.44 -22.63 -12.74
C SER A 75 -5.49 -23.64 -13.38
N GLU A 76 -5.54 -23.81 -14.71
CA GLU A 76 -4.63 -24.71 -15.42
C GLU A 76 -3.21 -24.14 -15.49
N GLU A 77 -3.06 -22.85 -15.79
CA GLU A 77 -1.76 -22.17 -15.80
C GLU A 77 -1.11 -22.18 -14.42
N LYS A 78 -1.88 -21.93 -13.35
CA LYS A 78 -1.40 -22.03 -11.96
C LYS A 78 -0.83 -23.42 -11.66
N LYS A 79 -1.56 -24.48 -12.03
CA LYS A 79 -1.11 -25.87 -11.84
C LYS A 79 0.18 -26.15 -12.62
N LYS A 80 0.28 -25.70 -13.88
CA LYS A 80 1.49 -25.87 -14.70
C LYS A 80 2.70 -25.16 -14.08
N MET A 81 2.53 -23.93 -13.59
CA MET A 81 3.60 -23.20 -12.92
C MET A 81 4.03 -23.86 -11.61
N ALA A 82 3.08 -24.30 -10.79
CA ALA A 82 3.36 -25.00 -9.54
C ALA A 82 4.12 -26.32 -9.76
N GLU A 83 3.67 -27.14 -10.72
CA GLU A 83 4.34 -28.40 -11.09
C GLU A 83 5.77 -28.16 -11.61
N LYS A 84 5.97 -27.11 -12.42
CA LYS A 84 7.31 -26.73 -12.91
C LYS A 84 8.24 -26.34 -11.76
N LEU A 85 7.78 -25.47 -10.85
CA LEU A 85 8.57 -25.04 -9.70
C LEU A 85 8.83 -26.19 -8.73
N ARG A 86 7.85 -27.08 -8.51
CA ARG A 86 8.00 -28.28 -7.70
C ARG A 86 9.16 -29.15 -8.19
N LYS A 87 9.18 -29.49 -9.48
CA LYS A 87 10.25 -30.29 -10.09
C LYS A 87 11.61 -29.61 -9.92
N GLN A 88 11.70 -28.31 -10.19
CA GLN A 88 12.93 -27.54 -9.99
C GLN A 88 13.40 -27.55 -8.52
N ALA A 89 12.46 -27.47 -7.56
CA ALA A 89 12.79 -27.45 -6.14
C ALA A 89 13.31 -28.81 -5.66
N GLU A 90 12.69 -29.90 -6.13
CA GLU A 90 13.09 -31.29 -5.86
C GLU A 90 14.45 -31.62 -6.51
N GLU A 91 14.68 -31.21 -7.75
CA GLU A 91 15.92 -31.47 -8.48
C GLU A 91 17.11 -30.65 -7.96
N SER A 92 16.87 -29.45 -7.43
CA SER A 92 17.94 -28.54 -7.02
C SER A 92 18.53 -28.81 -5.65
N ASN A 93 17.91 -29.67 -4.82
CA ASN A 93 18.27 -29.92 -3.42
C ASN A 93 18.33 -28.66 -2.52
N LYS A 94 17.80 -27.51 -2.97
CA LYS A 94 17.76 -26.26 -2.19
C LYS A 94 16.54 -26.16 -1.28
N GLY A 95 15.57 -27.05 -1.43
CA GLY A 95 14.30 -27.04 -0.70
C GLY A 95 13.30 -26.00 -1.19
N TYR A 96 13.62 -25.26 -2.26
CA TYR A 96 12.72 -24.29 -2.89
C TYR A 96 13.06 -24.06 -4.36
N ALA A 97 12.10 -23.52 -5.11
CA ALA A 97 12.30 -22.92 -6.43
C ALA A 97 11.59 -21.57 -6.53
N MET A 98 12.05 -20.73 -7.45
CA MET A 98 11.51 -19.40 -7.67
C MET A 98 11.50 -19.08 -9.15
N MET A 99 10.41 -18.47 -9.63
CA MET A 99 10.36 -17.81 -10.94
C MET A 99 10.04 -16.33 -10.76
N SER A 100 10.68 -15.47 -11.54
CA SER A 100 10.38 -14.04 -11.57
C SER A 100 8.97 -13.79 -12.09
N VAL A 101 8.29 -12.81 -11.51
CA VAL A 101 7.01 -12.31 -11.98
C VAL A 101 7.18 -10.85 -12.36
N GLU A 102 6.68 -10.48 -13.54
CA GLU A 102 6.77 -9.12 -14.05
C GLU A 102 5.98 -8.15 -13.16
N MET A 103 6.60 -7.01 -12.84
CA MET A 103 5.96 -5.92 -12.12
C MET A 103 5.22 -5.00 -13.08
N THR A 104 4.13 -4.41 -12.62
CA THR A 104 3.40 -3.38 -13.37
C THR A 104 3.57 -2.01 -12.72
N ASP A 105 3.14 -0.98 -13.43
CA ASP A 105 3.18 0.40 -12.95
C ASP A 105 1.87 0.81 -12.24
N GLN A 106 1.02 -0.17 -11.91
CA GLN A 106 -0.16 0.00 -11.07
C GLN A 106 0.21 -0.29 -9.63
N PHE A 107 0.00 0.63 -8.70
CA PHE A 107 0.26 0.37 -7.28
C PHE A 107 -0.92 -0.31 -6.60
N SER A 108 -0.63 -1.16 -5.61
CA SER A 108 -1.58 -1.69 -4.64
C SER A 108 -1.57 -0.88 -3.35
N LEU A 109 -0.39 -0.48 -2.88
CA LEU A 109 -0.17 0.33 -1.68
C LEU A 109 0.91 1.37 -1.95
N LEU A 110 0.66 2.61 -1.53
CA LEU A 110 1.61 3.71 -1.58
C LEU A 110 1.69 4.34 -0.19
N ASN A 111 2.88 4.36 0.42
CA ASN A 111 3.16 5.03 1.68
C ASN A 111 4.12 6.19 1.43
N VAL A 112 3.65 7.43 1.56
CA VAL A 112 4.46 8.63 1.44
C VAL A 112 4.81 9.15 2.83
N THR A 113 6.07 9.50 3.05
CA THR A 113 6.51 10.20 4.26
C THR A 113 6.83 11.65 3.91
N TYR A 114 6.21 12.58 4.63
CA TYR A 114 6.56 13.99 4.61
C TYR A 114 7.17 14.40 5.94
N GLN A 115 8.11 15.34 5.90
CA GLN A 115 8.86 15.77 7.08
C GLN A 115 8.92 17.30 7.19
N ASN A 116 8.77 17.81 8.41
CA ASN A 116 8.99 19.21 8.78
C ASN A 116 9.83 19.25 10.07
N GLY A 117 11.12 19.59 9.98
CA GLY A 117 12.02 19.46 11.13
C GLY A 117 12.08 18.02 11.62
N GLU A 118 11.73 17.79 12.90
CA GLU A 118 11.66 16.46 13.51
C GLU A 118 10.30 15.76 13.34
N ASP A 119 9.30 16.48 12.83
CA ASP A 119 7.93 15.99 12.72
C ASP A 119 7.73 15.26 11.40
N LYS A 120 7.02 14.13 11.46
CA LYS A 120 6.77 13.27 10.31
C LYS A 120 5.29 12.99 10.17
N ILE A 121 4.83 13.06 8.93
CA ILE A 121 3.48 12.68 8.52
C ILE A 121 3.59 11.50 7.57
N GLY A 122 2.82 10.46 7.83
CA GLY A 122 2.61 9.37 6.89
C GLY A 122 1.33 9.59 6.10
N VAL A 123 1.38 9.40 4.79
CA VAL A 123 0.19 9.31 3.93
C VAL A 123 0.17 7.96 3.26
N MET A 124 -0.80 7.14 3.62
CA MET A 124 -1.04 5.83 3.03
C MET A 124 -2.20 5.92 2.04
N ILE A 125 -2.00 5.38 0.84
CA ILE A 125 -3.01 5.28 -0.22
C ILE A 125 -3.11 3.82 -0.63
N ASN A 126 -4.25 3.21 -0.34
CA ASN A 126 -4.57 1.84 -0.72
C ASN A 126 -5.43 1.84 -1.98
N ASN A 127 -5.01 1.12 -3.01
CA ASN A 127 -5.82 0.88 -4.20
C ASN A 127 -6.82 -0.25 -3.92
N LEU A 128 -8.10 0.11 -3.87
CA LEU A 128 -9.22 -0.79 -3.53
C LEU A 128 -9.83 -1.44 -4.78
N SER A 129 -9.31 -1.13 -5.96
CA SER A 129 -9.84 -1.63 -7.23
C SER A 129 -9.46 -3.10 -7.44
N GLY A 130 -10.47 -3.95 -7.68
CA GLY A 130 -10.31 -5.37 -7.99
C GLY A 130 -10.38 -6.32 -6.79
N LYS A 131 -10.65 -5.84 -5.57
CA LYS A 131 -10.93 -6.68 -4.39
C LYS A 131 -12.30 -6.36 -3.79
N SER A 132 -12.85 -7.30 -3.02
CA SER A 132 -13.98 -7.09 -2.12
C SER A 132 -13.74 -5.85 -1.25
N ASP A 133 -14.81 -5.13 -0.90
CA ASP A 133 -14.75 -3.89 -0.13
C ASP A 133 -13.73 -3.98 1.02
N PRO A 134 -12.81 -3.01 1.13
CA PRO A 134 -11.81 -3.04 2.20
C PRO A 134 -12.50 -3.01 3.55
N THR A 135 -12.19 -3.99 4.38
CA THR A 135 -12.56 -3.98 5.79
C THR A 135 -11.35 -3.54 6.60
N SER A 136 -11.56 -2.60 7.52
CA SER A 136 -10.61 -2.31 8.59
C SER A 136 -11.12 -2.95 9.85
N TYR A 137 -10.23 -3.62 10.59
CA TYR A 137 -10.52 -4.22 11.89
C TYR A 137 -9.60 -3.57 12.91
N ILE A 138 -10.18 -3.09 14.01
CA ILE A 138 -9.46 -2.66 15.21
C ILE A 138 -9.78 -3.70 16.28
N ASP A 139 -8.76 -4.31 16.86
CA ASP A 139 -8.91 -5.27 17.96
C ASP A 139 -9.60 -4.59 19.14
N GLU A 140 -10.59 -5.25 19.72
CA GLU A 140 -11.41 -4.71 20.84
C GLU A 140 -10.56 -4.35 22.08
N LYS A 141 -9.35 -4.89 22.21
CA LYS A 141 -8.41 -4.59 23.29
C LYS A 141 -7.61 -3.31 23.06
N VAL A 142 -7.66 -2.74 21.86
CA VAL A 142 -6.99 -1.47 21.55
C VAL A 142 -7.84 -0.34 22.08
N GLU A 143 -7.29 0.46 22.99
CA GLU A 143 -7.93 1.70 23.40
C GLU A 143 -7.82 2.73 22.27
N PHE A 144 -8.98 3.14 21.75
CA PHE A 144 -9.06 4.19 20.74
C PHE A 144 -10.26 5.13 20.98
N LYS A 145 -10.13 6.36 20.49
CA LYS A 145 -11.24 7.30 20.35
C LYS A 145 -11.46 7.57 18.88
N GLN A 146 -12.70 7.61 18.45
CA GLN A 146 -13.04 7.82 17.05
C GLN A 146 -14.19 8.78 16.92
N GLU A 147 -14.07 9.69 15.96
CA GLU A 147 -15.11 10.65 15.63
C GLU A 147 -15.18 10.91 14.12
N LYS A 148 -16.37 11.28 13.67
CA LYS A 148 -16.57 11.76 12.31
C LYS A 148 -16.21 13.23 12.23
N VAL A 149 -15.45 13.59 11.20
CA VAL A 149 -15.14 14.98 10.87
C VAL A 149 -15.46 15.24 9.40
N GLN A 150 -15.57 16.52 9.03
CA GLN A 150 -15.75 16.91 7.64
C GLN A 150 -14.62 17.84 7.22
N VAL A 151 -14.05 17.57 6.04
CA VAL A 151 -13.03 18.40 5.40
C VAL A 151 -13.48 18.67 3.97
N LYS A 152 -13.71 19.95 3.61
CA LYS A 152 -14.23 20.37 2.30
C LYS A 152 -15.45 19.55 1.80
N GLY A 153 -16.36 19.21 2.72
CA GLY A 153 -17.58 18.44 2.42
C GLY A 153 -17.37 16.92 2.29
N VAL A 154 -16.14 16.43 2.46
CA VAL A 154 -15.84 14.99 2.51
C VAL A 154 -15.90 14.50 3.95
N GLU A 155 -16.71 13.48 4.21
CA GLU A 155 -16.76 12.80 5.52
C GLU A 155 -15.47 11.99 5.71
N MET A 156 -14.85 12.15 6.88
CA MET A 156 -13.64 11.46 7.27
C MET A 156 -13.78 10.90 8.68
N LEU A 157 -13.00 9.87 8.97
CA LEU A 157 -12.93 9.23 10.28
C LEU A 157 -11.61 9.59 10.94
N HIS A 158 -11.67 10.38 12.01
CA HIS A 158 -10.52 10.67 12.86
C HIS A 158 -10.46 9.62 13.96
N THR A 159 -9.30 9.00 14.14
CA THR A 159 -9.08 7.97 15.17
C THR A 159 -7.80 8.26 15.93
N GLU A 160 -7.88 8.29 17.27
CA GLU A 160 -6.75 8.40 18.19
C GLU A 160 -6.49 7.06 18.85
N PHE A 161 -5.25 6.60 18.86
CA PHE A 161 -4.85 5.32 19.46
C PHE A 161 -4.06 5.58 20.74
N GLY A 162 -4.73 5.41 21.89
CA GLY A 162 -4.22 5.82 23.21
C GLY A 162 -2.81 5.33 23.54
N PRO A 163 -2.51 4.02 23.47
CA PRO A 163 -1.20 3.49 23.86
C PRO A 163 -0.06 3.91 22.94
N SER A 164 -0.35 4.16 21.66
CA SER A 164 0.67 4.48 20.66
C SER A 164 0.95 5.96 20.55
N GLN A 165 0.07 6.83 21.09
CA GLN A 165 0.14 8.28 20.89
C GLN A 165 0.17 8.66 19.39
N TRP A 166 -0.48 7.85 18.54
CA TRP A 166 -0.71 8.15 17.13
C TRP A 166 -2.18 8.46 16.89
N HIS A 167 -2.44 9.30 15.91
CA HIS A 167 -3.76 9.46 15.35
C HIS A 167 -3.74 9.38 13.83
N GLU A 168 -4.91 9.14 13.27
CA GLU A 168 -5.10 9.07 11.84
C GLU A 168 -6.39 9.75 11.42
N LEU A 169 -6.39 10.21 10.16
CA LEU A 169 -7.56 10.69 9.46
C LEU A 169 -7.74 9.85 8.20
N LYS A 170 -8.87 9.15 8.12
CA LYS A 170 -9.19 8.20 7.04
C LYS A 170 -10.37 8.66 6.22
N TRP A 171 -10.28 8.49 4.91
CA TRP A 171 -11.41 8.66 4.00
C TRP A 171 -11.26 7.78 2.78
N VAL A 172 -12.35 7.65 2.04
CA VAL A 172 -12.39 6.90 0.79
C VAL A 172 -12.70 7.88 -0.34
N TYR A 173 -11.90 7.81 -1.39
CA TYR A 173 -12.12 8.53 -2.63
C TYR A 173 -12.54 7.54 -3.70
N GLU A 174 -13.66 7.84 -4.36
CA GLU A 174 -14.12 7.11 -5.53
C GLU A 174 -13.98 8.02 -6.75
N SER A 175 -13.29 7.54 -7.79
CA SER A 175 -13.15 8.29 -9.03
C SER A 175 -14.54 8.60 -9.63
N PRO A 176 -14.75 9.74 -10.32
CA PRO A 176 -16.04 10.08 -10.91
C PRO A 176 -16.56 9.04 -11.91
N ASP A 177 -15.65 8.33 -12.59
CA ASP A 177 -15.98 7.24 -13.52
C ASP A 177 -16.18 5.87 -12.83
N LYS A 178 -16.06 5.82 -11.49
CA LYS A 178 -16.20 4.66 -10.59
C LYS A 178 -15.28 3.47 -10.90
N LYS A 179 -14.26 3.65 -11.73
CA LYS A 179 -13.32 2.58 -12.05
C LYS A 179 -12.29 2.34 -10.95
N VAL A 180 -12.04 3.37 -10.14
CA VAL A 180 -10.96 3.33 -9.16
C VAL A 180 -11.45 3.85 -7.82
N LYS A 181 -11.12 3.11 -6.77
CA LYS A 181 -11.44 3.45 -5.38
C LYS A 181 -10.18 3.42 -4.55
N TYR A 182 -9.97 4.45 -3.74
CA TYR A 182 -8.78 4.63 -2.93
C TYR A 182 -9.15 4.90 -1.48
N ALA A 183 -8.51 4.17 -0.54
CA ALA A 183 -8.56 4.53 0.88
C ALA A 183 -7.30 5.33 1.21
N TYR A 184 -7.53 6.55 1.69
CA TYR A 184 -6.49 7.43 2.17
C TYR A 184 -6.41 7.35 3.70
N THR A 185 -5.20 7.44 4.22
CA THR A 185 -4.93 7.56 5.66
C THR A 185 -3.80 8.54 5.83
N ILE A 186 -4.04 9.65 6.51
CA ILE A 186 -2.98 10.54 6.99
C ILE A 186 -2.77 10.24 8.47
N GLN A 187 -1.53 9.96 8.87
CA GLN A 187 -1.18 9.62 10.25
C GLN A 187 -0.07 10.55 10.78
N GLY A 188 -0.17 10.86 12.07
CA GLY A 188 0.76 11.71 12.80
C GLY A 188 0.86 11.34 14.28
N ASP A 189 1.95 11.77 14.90
CA ASP A 189 2.13 11.68 16.36
C ASP A 189 1.23 12.72 17.04
N LEU A 190 0.38 12.28 17.96
CA LEU A 190 -0.58 13.11 18.70
C LEU A 190 0.06 14.26 19.46
N ASN A 191 1.32 14.10 19.89
CA ASN A 191 2.04 15.12 20.65
C ASN A 191 2.69 16.20 19.75
N LYS A 192 2.77 15.94 18.45
CA LYS A 192 3.46 16.79 17.47
C LYS A 192 2.52 17.38 16.42
N VAL A 193 1.46 16.66 16.10
CA VAL A 193 0.54 16.96 15.02
C VAL A 193 -0.85 17.05 15.61
N SER A 194 -1.50 18.22 15.51
CA SER A 194 -2.87 18.37 15.98
C SER A 194 -3.88 17.77 15.01
N LYS A 195 -5.09 17.48 15.49
CA LYS A 195 -6.21 17.04 14.65
C LYS A 195 -6.50 18.04 13.52
N GLU A 196 -6.51 19.34 13.83
CA GLU A 196 -6.73 20.42 12.86
C GLU A 196 -5.61 20.44 11.81
N THR A 197 -4.38 20.12 12.22
CA THR A 197 -3.25 19.99 11.30
C THR A 197 -3.47 18.82 10.35
N LEU A 198 -3.89 17.64 10.82
CA LEU A 198 -4.27 16.52 9.95
C LEU A 198 -5.39 16.88 8.97
N MET A 199 -6.43 17.54 9.46
CA MET A 199 -7.55 17.98 8.61
C MET A 199 -7.08 18.93 7.51
N LYS A 200 -6.22 19.90 7.84
CA LYS A 200 -5.63 20.81 6.87
C LYS A 200 -4.71 20.11 5.87
N LEU A 201 -3.99 19.07 6.29
CA LEU A 201 -3.18 18.24 5.39
C LEU A 201 -4.06 17.46 4.41
N ALA A 202 -5.20 16.96 4.87
CA ALA A 202 -6.16 16.24 4.02
C ALA A 202 -6.73 17.13 2.92
N GLU A 203 -6.92 18.44 3.18
CA GLU A 203 -7.38 19.39 2.15
C GLU A 203 -6.51 19.38 0.88
N GLY A 204 -5.20 19.17 1.01
CA GLY A 204 -4.27 19.10 -0.13
C GLY A 204 -4.47 17.88 -1.04
N TYR A 205 -5.19 16.87 -0.56
CA TYR A 205 -5.57 15.68 -1.32
C TYR A 205 -7.00 15.73 -1.88
N LEU A 206 -7.79 16.75 -1.51
CA LEU A 206 -9.19 16.90 -1.94
C LEU A 206 -9.40 17.93 -3.05
N GLU A 207 -8.42 18.80 -3.30
CA GLU A 207 -8.44 19.73 -4.45
C GLU A 207 -8.23 19.02 -5.77
#